data_AF-A0AAW1CS99-F1
#
_entry.id   AF-A0AAW1CS99-F1
#
_cell.length_a   1.000
_cell.length_b   1.000
_cell.length_c   1.000
_cell.angle_alpha   90.00
_cell.angle_beta   90.00
_cell.angle_gamma   90.00
#
_symmetry.space_group_name_H-M   'P 1'
#
loop_
_entity.id
_entity.type
_entity.pdbx_description
1 polymer ?
#
loop_
_entity_poly.entity_id
_entity_poly.type
_entity_poly.pdbx_seq_one_letter_code
_entity_poly.pdbx_strand_id
1 'polypeptide(L)'
;MVYKKIILSSLVLLIFIATISQSVIVSSKNGPCTPGELVWVECNLCTCNAKGIPNPVCANMWCQPTPALKEAKLKELLLQKEKQRQLEVTTVNEDQIQIVNNDTNTVEPNQEVNDEIETKELNQEIKNEMEAKIE
;
A
#
# COMPACT_ATOMS: atom_id res chain seq x y z
N MET A 1 -39.32 -26.49 -49.23
CA MET A 1 -38.14 -27.07 -48.54
C MET A 1 -36.90 -26.18 -48.54
N VAL A 2 -36.65 -25.38 -49.59
CA VAL A 2 -35.45 -24.53 -49.70
C VAL A 2 -35.37 -23.43 -48.62
N TYR A 3 -36.48 -22.76 -48.32
CA TYR A 3 -36.50 -21.66 -47.34
C TYR A 3 -36.16 -22.11 -45.90
N LYS A 4 -36.53 -23.35 -45.52
CA LYS A 4 -36.24 -23.92 -44.20
C LYS A 4 -34.75 -24.20 -44.00
N LYS A 5 -34.03 -24.54 -45.07
CA LYS A 5 -32.56 -24.72 -45.05
C LYS A 5 -31.82 -23.38 -44.94
N ILE A 6 -32.33 -22.33 -45.59
CA ILE A 6 -31.76 -20.98 -45.54
C ILE A 6 -31.91 -20.38 -44.12
N ILE A 7 -33.10 -20.51 -43.52
CA ILE A 7 -33.34 -20.03 -42.15
C ILE A 7 -32.46 -20.76 -41.13
N LEU A 8 -32.34 -22.09 -41.26
CA LEU A 8 -31.52 -22.90 -40.35
C LEU A 8 -30.02 -22.51 -40.46
N SER A 9 -29.53 -22.29 -41.68
CA SER A 9 -28.14 -21.86 -41.90
C SER A 9 -27.86 -20.47 -41.35
N SER A 10 -28.81 -19.55 -41.47
CA SER A 10 -28.67 -18.17 -40.96
C SER A 10 -28.70 -18.13 -39.42
N LEU A 11 -29.55 -18.93 -38.78
CA LEU A 11 -29.58 -19.07 -37.31
C LEU A 11 -28.29 -19.66 -36.75
N VAL A 12 -27.72 -20.68 -37.41
CA VAL A 12 -26.44 -21.27 -37.00
C VAL A 12 -25.30 -20.25 -37.11
N LEU A 13 -25.27 -19.46 -38.18
CA LEU A 13 -24.25 -18.42 -38.35
C LEU A 13 -24.32 -17.34 -37.25
N LEU A 14 -25.53 -16.91 -36.87
CA LEU A 14 -25.73 -15.93 -35.80
C LEU A 14 -25.29 -16.45 -34.43
N ILE A 15 -25.52 -17.74 -34.14
CA ILE A 15 -25.05 -18.38 -32.91
C ILE A 15 -23.52 -18.45 -32.87
N PHE A 16 -22.87 -18.81 -33.98
CA PHE A 16 -21.41 -18.83 -34.07
C PHE A 16 -20.80 -17.44 -33.82
N ILE A 17 -21.37 -16.38 -34.40
CA ILE A 17 -20.88 -15.00 -34.20
C ILE A 17 -21.06 -14.55 -32.75
N ALA A 18 -22.17 -14.90 -32.09
CA ALA A 18 -22.44 -14.53 -30.71
C ALA A 18 -21.48 -15.20 -29.69
N THR A 19 -20.91 -16.36 -30.03
CA THR A 19 -19.99 -17.09 -29.13
C THR A 19 -18.56 -16.54 -29.11
N ILE A 20 -18.15 -15.73 -30.10
CA ILE A 20 -16.77 -15.23 -30.20
C ILE A 20 -16.51 -14.05 -29.24
N SER A 21 -17.57 -13.43 -28.70
CA SER A 21 -17.46 -12.18 -27.92
C SER A 21 -17.13 -12.35 -26.43
N GLN A 22 -16.93 -13.57 -25.92
CA GLN A 22 -16.78 -13.82 -24.48
C GLN A 22 -15.34 -14.15 -24.08
N SER A 23 -14.37 -13.25 -24.27
CA SER A 23 -13.04 -13.41 -23.63
C SER A 23 -12.25 -12.11 -23.57
N VAL A 24 -12.80 -11.04 -22.98
CA VAL A 24 -11.97 -9.94 -22.47
C VAL A 24 -12.54 -9.49 -21.12
N ILE A 25 -12.46 -10.38 -20.12
CA ILE A 25 -12.63 -9.97 -18.72
C ILE A 25 -11.24 -9.57 -18.23
N VAL A 26 -10.88 -8.31 -18.45
CA VAL A 26 -9.74 -7.70 -17.75
C VAL A 26 -10.22 -7.36 -16.36
N SER A 27 -9.95 -8.21 -15.36
CA SER A 27 -10.21 -7.84 -13.97
C SER A 27 -9.24 -8.48 -12.98
N SER A 28 -8.25 -7.70 -12.59
CA SER A 28 -8.08 -7.20 -11.22
C SER A 28 -6.60 -7.06 -10.89
N LYS A 29 -6.29 -5.98 -10.16
CA LYS A 29 -4.97 -5.44 -9.82
C LYS A 29 -4.10 -6.35 -8.94
N ASN A 30 -4.50 -7.61 -8.73
CA ASN A 30 -3.77 -8.75 -8.13
C ASN A 30 -4.62 -10.05 -8.16
N GLY A 31 -5.59 -10.14 -9.08
CA GLY A 31 -6.55 -11.26 -9.14
C GLY A 31 -6.00 -12.50 -9.85
N PRO A 32 -6.77 -13.61 -9.88
CA PRO A 32 -6.43 -14.75 -10.71
C PRO A 32 -6.34 -14.34 -12.18
N CYS A 33 -5.35 -14.86 -12.88
CA CYS A 33 -5.02 -14.55 -14.27
C CYS A 33 -4.94 -15.82 -15.14
N THR A 34 -4.87 -15.65 -16.46
CA THR A 34 -4.76 -16.79 -17.38
C THR A 34 -3.30 -17.23 -17.50
N PRO A 35 -2.95 -18.53 -17.36
CA PRO A 35 -1.57 -18.98 -17.53
C PRO A 35 -0.91 -18.47 -18.83
N GLY A 36 0.26 -17.85 -18.69
CA GLY A 36 1.01 -17.25 -19.80
C GLY A 36 0.61 -15.81 -20.17
N GLU A 37 -0.48 -15.28 -19.60
CA GLU A 37 -0.90 -13.89 -19.79
C GLU A 37 0.08 -12.90 -19.14
N LEU A 38 0.21 -11.71 -19.75
CA LEU A 38 0.94 -10.59 -19.16
C LEU A 38 -0.03 -9.73 -18.33
N VAL A 39 0.32 -9.51 -17.07
CA VAL A 39 -0.52 -8.81 -16.09
C VAL A 39 0.27 -7.74 -15.36
N TRP A 40 -0.40 -6.66 -14.98
CA TRP A 40 0.19 -5.57 -14.22
C TRP A 40 -0.07 -5.77 -12.72
N VAL A 41 1.00 -6.00 -11.96
CA VAL A 41 0.99 -6.03 -10.50
C VAL A 41 1.60 -4.74 -10.02
N GLU A 42 0.78 -3.91 -9.38
CA GLU A 42 1.13 -2.52 -9.07
C GLU A 42 1.51 -1.74 -10.35
N CYS A 43 2.78 -1.40 -10.54
CA CYS A 43 3.31 -0.79 -11.77
C CYS A 43 4.17 -1.75 -12.61
N ASN A 44 4.41 -2.96 -12.11
CA ASN A 44 5.36 -3.90 -12.68
C ASN A 44 4.64 -4.90 -13.59
N LEU A 45 5.27 -5.25 -14.71
CA LEU A 45 4.74 -6.23 -15.65
C LEU A 45 5.18 -7.64 -15.24
N CYS A 46 4.23 -8.55 -15.07
CA CYS A 46 4.45 -9.92 -14.63
C CYS A 46 3.83 -10.91 -15.63
N THR A 47 4.33 -12.15 -15.64
CA THR A 47 3.69 -13.27 -16.35
C THR A 47 2.84 -14.08 -15.40
N CYS A 48 1.69 -14.55 -15.86
CA CYS A 48 0.85 -15.43 -15.07
C CYS A 48 1.36 -16.89 -15.11
N ASN A 49 1.45 -17.55 -13.96
CA ASN A 49 1.88 -18.93 -13.87
C ASN A 49 0.74 -19.93 -14.16
N ALA A 50 1.08 -21.22 -14.22
CA ALA A 50 0.12 -22.30 -14.49
C ALA A 50 -1.01 -22.44 -13.45
N LYS A 51 -0.85 -21.86 -12.26
CA LYS A 51 -1.88 -21.84 -11.21
C LYS A 51 -2.82 -20.64 -11.33
N GLY A 52 -2.64 -19.80 -12.36
CA GLY A 52 -3.41 -18.58 -12.55
C GLY A 52 -3.05 -17.48 -11.57
N ILE A 53 -1.80 -17.44 -11.10
CA ILE A 53 -1.30 -16.42 -10.17
C ILE A 53 -0.17 -15.65 -10.86
N PRO A 54 -0.07 -14.31 -10.73
CA PRO A 54 1.08 -13.58 -11.22
C PRO A 54 2.38 -14.15 -10.64
N ASN A 55 3.40 -14.33 -11.48
CA ASN A 55 4.71 -14.80 -11.03
C ASN A 55 5.31 -13.82 -10.02
N PRO A 56 6.04 -14.31 -9.00
CA PRO A 56 6.70 -13.45 -8.03
C PRO A 56 7.86 -12.65 -8.64
N VAL A 57 8.39 -13.13 -9.78
CA VAL A 57 9.42 -12.43 -10.54
C VAL A 57 8.74 -11.62 -11.64
N CYS A 58 8.75 -10.30 -11.47
CA CYS A 58 8.20 -9.33 -12.40
C CYS A 58 9.31 -8.46 -13.00
N ALA A 59 9.00 -7.76 -14.09
CA ALA A 59 9.83 -6.64 -14.51
C ALA A 59 9.94 -5.64 -13.35
N ASN A 60 11.13 -5.12 -13.08
CA ASN A 60 11.34 -4.14 -12.03
C ASN A 60 11.44 -2.75 -12.67
N MET A 61 10.33 -2.03 -12.65
CA MET A 61 10.21 -0.68 -13.19
C MET A 61 10.12 0.33 -12.05
N TRP A 62 10.55 1.55 -12.31
CA TRP A 62 10.31 2.65 -11.37
C TRP A 62 8.81 2.94 -11.27
N CYS A 63 8.23 2.74 -10.08
CA CYS A 63 6.84 3.07 -9.81
C CYS A 63 6.73 4.49 -9.27
N GLN A 64 5.80 5.27 -9.83
CA GLN A 64 5.50 6.58 -9.29
C GLN A 64 4.93 6.46 -7.85
N PRO A 65 5.44 7.24 -6.89
CA PRO A 65 4.90 7.24 -5.54
C PRO A 65 3.46 7.74 -5.56
N THR A 66 2.54 6.87 -5.13
CA THR A 66 1.13 7.25 -4.98
C THR A 66 0.91 7.93 -3.62
N PRO A 67 -0.12 8.79 -3.48
CA PRO A 67 -0.46 9.39 -2.19
C PRO A 67 -0.66 8.35 -1.08
N ALA A 68 -1.35 7.24 -1.39
CA ALA A 68 -1.56 6.14 -0.45
C ALA A 68 -0.25 5.50 0.02
N LEU A 69 0.72 5.30 -0.89
CA LEU A 69 2.04 4.78 -0.52
C LEU A 69 2.82 5.78 0.35
N LYS A 70 2.72 7.07 0.04
CA LYS A 70 3.36 8.14 0.83
C LYS A 70 2.80 8.18 2.25
N GLU A 71 1.47 8.10 2.39
CA GLU A 71 0.79 8.04 3.69
C GLU A 71 1.14 6.78 4.48
N ALA A 72 1.17 5.62 3.84
CA ALA A 72 1.55 4.36 4.49
C ALA A 72 2.99 4.43 5.03
N LYS A 73 3.93 4.90 4.19
CA LYS A 73 5.34 5.07 4.57
C LYS A 73 5.52 6.10 5.68
N LEU A 74 4.74 7.18 5.65
CA LEU A 74 4.74 8.18 6.72
C LEU A 74 4.23 7.59 8.04
N LYS A 75 3.13 6.85 8.02
CA LYS A 75 2.60 6.17 9.22
C LYS A 75 3.60 5.18 9.80
N GLU A 76 4.27 4.41 8.95
CA GLU A 76 5.33 3.49 9.39
C GLU A 76 6.49 4.23 10.04
N LEU A 77 6.95 5.33 9.43
CA LEU A 77 8.03 6.15 9.98
C LEU A 77 7.64 6.76 11.35
N LEU A 78 6.42 7.25 11.49
CA LEU A 78 5.91 7.78 12.76
C LEU A 78 5.86 6.71 13.85
N LEU A 79 5.40 5.50 13.51
CA LEU A 79 5.39 4.37 14.43
C LEU A 79 6.81 3.98 14.88
N GLN A 80 7.79 4.03 13.98
CA GLN A 80 9.19 3.76 14.33
C GLN A 80 9.77 4.82 15.28
N LYS A 81 9.50 6.10 15.02
CA LYS A 81 9.93 7.20 15.90
C LYS A 81 9.31 7.08 17.29
N GLU A 82 8.05 6.69 17.40
CA GLU A 82 7.40 6.47 18.70
C GLU A 82 8.07 5.33 19.48
N LYS A 83 8.36 4.20 18.84
CA LYS A 83 9.09 3.08 19.46
C LYS A 83 10.48 3.50 19.92
N GLN A 84 11.18 4.33 19.15
CA GLN A 84 12.50 4.85 19.55
C GLN A 84 12.40 5.73 20.80
N ARG A 85 11.43 6.65 20.87
CA ARG A 85 11.21 7.48 22.06
C ARG A 85 10.93 6.66 23.31
N GLN A 86 10.12 5.60 23.20
CA GLN A 86 9.84 4.72 24.34
C GLN A 86 11.09 3.94 24.79
N LEU A 87 11.94 3.51 23.85
CA LEU A 87 13.18 2.80 24.18
C LEU A 87 14.17 3.71 24.92
N GLU A 88 14.29 4.97 24.49
CA GLU A 88 15.16 5.96 25.10
C GLU A 88 14.71 6.33 26.54
N VAL A 89 13.40 6.40 26.80
CA VAL A 89 12.85 6.61 28.14
C VAL A 89 13.15 5.43 29.08
N THR A 90 13.27 4.22 28.55
CA THR A 90 13.57 3.02 29.35
C THR A 90 15.06 2.99 29.74
N THR A 91 15.96 3.46 28.88
CA THR A 91 17.41 3.48 29.14
C THR A 91 17.85 4.57 30.11
N VAL A 92 17.06 5.64 30.30
CA VAL A 92 17.39 6.70 31.28
C VAL A 92 17.05 6.28 32.72
N ASN A 93 16.17 5.28 32.90
CA ASN A 93 15.73 4.83 34.23
C ASN A 93 16.66 3.79 34.89
N GLU A 94 17.56 3.14 34.16
CA GLU A 94 18.54 2.21 34.77
C GLU A 94 19.77 2.93 35.36
N ASP A 95 20.11 4.12 34.88
CA ASP A 95 21.27 4.89 35.37
C ASP A 95 20.89 5.96 36.42
N GLN A 96 19.62 6.09 36.78
CA GLN A 96 19.12 7.08 37.77
C GLN A 96 18.56 6.45 39.07
N ILE A 97 18.78 5.17 39.36
CA ILE A 97 18.63 4.67 40.75
C ILE A 97 19.90 5.01 41.54
N GLN A 98 20.11 6.31 41.76
CA GLN A 98 20.73 6.78 42.99
C GLN A 98 19.61 7.21 43.93
N ILE A 99 19.57 6.51 45.06
CA ILE A 99 18.64 6.62 46.16
C ILE A 99 18.56 8.08 46.63
N VAL A 100 17.52 8.82 46.23
CA VAL A 100 17.14 10.07 46.91
C VAL A 100 16.13 9.70 47.99
N ASN A 101 16.65 9.52 49.20
CA ASN A 101 15.84 9.68 50.40
C ASN A 101 15.51 11.17 50.56
N ASN A 102 14.23 11.53 50.58
CA ASN A 102 13.62 12.30 51.69
C ASN A 102 12.22 12.80 51.32
N ASP A 103 11.33 12.64 52.30
CA ASP A 103 9.98 13.19 52.36
C ASP A 103 9.92 14.68 52.02
N THR A 104 8.95 15.10 51.20
CA THR A 104 7.97 16.17 51.54
C THR A 104 6.94 16.41 50.42
N ASN A 105 5.78 16.89 50.86
CA ASN A 105 4.52 17.10 50.16
C ASN A 105 4.51 18.07 48.95
N THR A 106 3.53 17.79 48.07
CA THR A 106 2.66 18.70 47.27
C THR A 106 3.27 19.58 46.17
N VAL A 107 2.70 19.48 44.96
CA VAL A 107 1.92 20.51 44.20
C VAL A 107 1.92 20.16 42.69
N GLU A 108 0.73 19.92 42.12
CA GLU A 108 0.43 20.04 40.67
C GLU A 108 0.55 21.52 40.23
N PRO A 109 1.00 21.82 38.99
CA PRO A 109 0.00 22.15 37.98
C PRO A 109 0.35 21.78 36.51
N ASN A 110 -0.69 21.36 35.78
CA ASN A 110 -1.00 21.55 34.36
C ASN A 110 0.10 21.96 33.37
N GLN A 111 0.38 21.10 32.39
CA GLN A 111 0.98 21.52 31.12
C GLN A 111 0.51 20.65 29.94
N GLU A 112 -0.76 20.84 29.55
CA GLU A 112 -1.39 20.23 28.37
C GLU A 112 -1.60 21.32 27.28
N VAL A 113 -0.52 21.95 26.79
CA VAL A 113 -0.60 22.93 25.67
C VAL A 113 0.63 22.89 24.74
N ASN A 114 1.59 21.99 24.92
CA ASN A 114 2.84 22.03 24.14
C ASN A 114 2.95 21.01 23.01
N ASP A 115 2.11 19.98 22.98
CA ASP A 115 2.26 18.87 22.04
C ASP A 115 1.78 19.20 20.61
N GLU A 116 0.88 20.18 20.44
CA GLU A 116 0.30 20.49 19.13
C GLU A 116 1.20 21.39 18.26
N ILE A 117 2.08 22.18 18.88
CA ILE A 117 3.01 23.10 18.18
C ILE A 117 4.23 22.32 17.68
N GLU A 118 4.80 21.47 18.52
CA GLU A 118 5.97 20.65 18.18
C GLU A 118 5.66 19.63 17.07
N THR A 119 4.43 19.11 17.05
CA THR A 119 3.96 18.20 16.00
C THR A 119 3.82 18.88 14.63
N LYS A 120 3.50 20.18 14.57
CA LYS A 120 3.34 20.92 13.30
C LYS A 120 4.69 21.29 12.66
N GLU A 121 5.68 21.65 13.47
CA GLU A 121 7.03 21.95 13.00
C GLU A 121 7.73 20.68 12.48
N LEU A 122 7.61 19.57 13.21
CA LEU A 122 8.17 18.28 12.80
C LEU A 122 7.55 17.76 11.49
N ASN A 123 6.24 17.95 11.30
CA ASN A 123 5.57 17.56 10.06
C ASN A 123 6.03 18.38 8.84
N GLN A 124 6.38 19.64 9.05
CA GLN A 124 6.87 20.52 7.98
C GLN A 124 8.33 20.18 7.60
N GLU A 125 9.17 19.84 8.56
CA GLU A 125 10.57 19.46 8.31
C GLU A 125 10.66 18.13 7.54
N ILE A 126 9.86 17.13 7.92
CA ILE A 126 9.77 15.84 7.21
C ILE A 126 9.28 16.03 5.78
N LYS A 127 8.34 16.94 5.55
CA LYS A 127 7.83 17.25 4.21
C LYS A 127 8.94 17.81 3.32
N ASN A 128 9.73 18.73 3.84
CA ASN A 128 10.84 19.36 3.11
C ASN A 128 11.94 18.34 2.76
N GLU A 129 12.30 17.44 3.69
CA GLU A 129 13.30 16.39 3.42
C GLU A 129 12.84 15.38 2.35
N MET A 130 11.53 15.10 2.30
CA MET A 130 10.99 14.18 1.31
C MET A 130 10.93 14.80 -0.09
N GLU A 131 10.71 16.11 -0.20
CA GLU A 131 10.75 16.83 -1.47
C GLU A 131 12.17 16.90 -2.04
N ALA A 132 13.19 17.08 -1.18
CA ALA A 132 14.60 17.10 -1.58
C ALA A 132 15.18 15.75 -2.06
N LYS A 133 14.49 14.63 -1.79
CA LYS A 133 14.92 13.28 -2.24
C LYS A 133 14.23 12.82 -3.53
N ILE A 134 13.38 13.65 -4.11
CA ILE A 134 12.64 13.37 -5.34
C ILE A 134 13.26 14.08 -6.57
N GLU A 135 14.18 15.02 -6.35
CA GLU A 135 15.00 15.67 -7.38
C GLU A 135 16.33 14.91 -7.60
#